data_AF-A0A1J4T9A3-F1
#
_entry.id   AF-A0A1J4T9A3-F1
#
_cell.length_a   1.000
_cell.length_b   1.000
_cell.length_c   1.000
_cell.angle_alpha   90.00
_cell.angle_beta   90.00
_cell.angle_gamma   90.00
#
_symmetry.space_group_name_H-M   'P 1'
#
loop_
_entity.id
_entity.type
_entity.pdbx_description
1 polymer ?
#
loop_
_entity_poly.entity_id
_entity_poly.type
_entity_poly.pdbx_seq_one_letter_code
_entity_poly.pdbx_strand_id
1 'polypeptide(L)'
;MQQYTVPQFIDVEAKIIGPITTRQFLIFLGAALIIFISYKVFDFGLFLVIGITVFLIAGTFAFLKVNGRPFHYFVLNLVQTFRKPSVRVWNHQQASFEEKEKKEFKFEEVVVNKKLNEATLAELSLIIDTKGKYKGENGNQDIKNL
;
A
#
# COMPACT_ATOMS: atom_id res chain seq x y z
N MET A 1 7.79 25.79 11.62
CA MET A 1 7.84 24.36 11.29
C MET A 1 6.42 23.83 11.32
N GLN A 2 5.91 23.28 10.21
CA GLN A 2 4.58 22.67 10.20
C GLN A 2 4.69 21.29 10.86
N GLN A 3 3.91 21.07 11.93
CA GLN A 3 3.79 19.77 12.59
C GLN A 3 2.65 19.00 11.93
N TYR A 4 2.97 17.83 11.38
CA TYR A 4 1.96 16.89 10.88
C TYR A 4 1.52 15.98 12.02
N THR A 5 0.21 15.82 12.19
CA THR A 5 -0.35 14.82 13.10
C THR A 5 -0.13 13.43 12.51
N VAL A 6 0.66 12.62 13.22
CA VAL A 6 0.86 11.21 12.87
C VAL A 6 -0.43 10.46 13.22
N PRO A 7 -1.10 9.82 12.25
CA PRO A 7 -2.28 9.01 12.54
C PRO A 7 -1.89 7.81 13.42
N GLN A 8 -2.49 7.68 14.60
CA GLN A 8 -2.16 6.63 15.56
C GLN A 8 -2.70 5.24 15.19
N PHE A 9 -3.61 5.14 14.21
CA PHE A 9 -4.30 3.89 13.87
C PHE A 9 -4.00 3.40 12.45
N ILE A 10 -2.78 3.59 11.94
CA ILE A 10 -2.39 3.04 10.63
C ILE A 10 -2.30 1.50 10.64
N ASP A 11 -2.05 0.91 11.81
CA ASP A 11 -1.83 -0.55 11.96
C ASP A 11 -3.12 -1.34 12.23
N VAL A 12 -4.24 -0.64 12.45
CA VAL A 12 -5.52 -1.29 12.74
C VAL A 12 -6.28 -1.51 11.44
N GLU A 13 -6.48 -2.78 11.09
CA GLU A 13 -7.31 -3.15 9.94
C GLU A 13 -8.73 -2.60 10.05
N ALA A 14 -9.26 -2.14 8.91
CA ALA A 14 -10.64 -1.71 8.80
C ALA A 14 -11.59 -2.84 9.20
N LYS A 15 -12.55 -2.50 10.07
CA LYS A 15 -13.63 -3.38 10.50
C LYS A 15 -14.86 -3.09 9.64
N ILE A 16 -15.44 -4.13 9.04
CA ILE A 16 -16.59 -4.00 8.13
C ILE A 16 -17.90 -4.20 8.90
N ILE A 17 -17.98 -5.28 9.69
CA ILE A 17 -19.19 -5.67 10.41
C ILE A 17 -18.86 -5.78 11.89
N GLY A 18 -19.14 -4.72 12.65
CA GLY A 18 -18.87 -4.65 14.09
C GLY A 18 -17.40 -4.89 14.42
N PRO A 19 -17.04 -5.99 15.12
CA PRO A 19 -15.65 -6.31 15.46
C PRO A 19 -14.88 -7.04 14.34
N ILE A 20 -15.52 -7.42 13.22
CA ILE A 20 -14.93 -8.26 12.18
C ILE A 20 -14.16 -7.43 11.15
N THR A 21 -12.88 -7.75 10.97
CA THR A 21 -12.00 -7.16 9.93
C THR A 21 -12.32 -7.69 8.54
N THR A 22 -11.92 -6.95 7.50
CA THR A 22 -12.07 -7.38 6.09
C THR A 22 -11.51 -8.78 5.84
N ARG A 23 -10.33 -9.08 6.39
CA ARG A 23 -9.70 -10.41 6.25
C ARG A 23 -10.56 -11.51 6.86
N GLN A 24 -11.03 -11.30 8.10
CA GLN A 24 -11.84 -12.29 8.81
C GLN A 24 -13.13 -12.58 8.04
N PHE A 25 -13.78 -11.54 7.51
CA PHE A 25 -14.95 -11.69 6.68
C PHE A 25 -14.68 -12.55 5.44
N LEU A 26 -13.59 -12.28 4.70
CA LEU A 26 -13.22 -13.09 3.53
C LEU A 26 -12.92 -14.55 3.86
N ILE A 27 -12.27 -14.82 5.00
CA ILE A 27 -12.01 -16.19 5.47
C ILE A 27 -13.33 -16.92 5.74
N PHE A 28 -14.27 -16.29 6.45
CA PHE A 28 -15.58 -16.91 6.73
C PHE A 28 -16.45 -17.03 5.49
N LEU A 29 -16.36 -16.10 4.54
CA LEU A 29 -17.03 -16.22 3.24
C LEU A 29 -16.56 -17.48 2.50
N GLY A 30 -15.24 -17.67 2.40
CA GLY A 30 -14.66 -18.86 1.78
C GLY A 30 -15.03 -20.16 2.51
N ALA A 31 -14.97 -20.15 3.84
CA ALA A 31 -15.37 -21.29 4.66
C ALA A 31 -16.86 -21.63 4.48
N ALA A 32 -17.74 -20.63 4.45
CA ALA A 32 -19.17 -20.82 4.22
C ALA A 32 -19.46 -21.44 2.85
N LEU A 33 -18.74 -21.03 1.80
CA LEU A 33 -18.83 -21.66 0.48
C LEU A 33 -18.41 -23.13 0.51
N ILE A 34 -17.30 -23.45 1.17
CA ILE A 34 -16.81 -24.84 1.30
C ILE A 34 -17.82 -25.70 2.08
N ILE A 35 -18.37 -25.17 3.18
CA ILE A 35 -19.39 -25.84 3.98
C ILE A 35 -20.67 -26.06 3.17
N PHE A 36 -21.10 -25.05 2.40
CA PHE A 36 -22.27 -25.15 1.54
C PHE A 36 -22.10 -26.20 0.42
N ILE A 37 -20.92 -26.23 -0.23
CA ILE A 37 -20.59 -27.26 -1.21
C ILE A 37 -20.59 -28.64 -0.53
N SER A 38 -19.99 -28.75 0.66
CA SER A 38 -19.96 -30.01 1.41
C SER A 38 -21.36 -30.52 1.75
N TYR A 39 -22.27 -29.62 2.13
CA TYR A 39 -23.68 -29.95 2.38
C TYR A 39 -24.39 -30.51 1.14
N LYS A 40 -24.02 -30.05 -0.06
CA LYS A 40 -24.64 -30.49 -1.31
C LYS A 40 -24.08 -31.81 -1.84
N VAL A 41 -22.85 -32.16 -1.48
CA VAL A 41 -22.12 -33.30 -2.07
C VAL A 41 -22.07 -34.51 -1.13
N PHE A 42 -21.96 -34.30 0.18
CA PHE A 42 -21.76 -35.37 1.16
C PHE A 42 -23.05 -35.77 1.88
N ASP A 43 -23.05 -36.95 2.51
CA ASP A 43 -24.09 -37.35 3.45
C ASP A 43 -24.05 -36.49 4.72
N PHE A 44 -25.15 -36.45 5.47
CA PHE A 44 -25.29 -35.59 6.65
C PHE A 44 -24.19 -35.84 7.70
N GLY A 45 -23.73 -37.08 7.86
CA GLY A 45 -22.67 -37.44 8.79
C GLY A 45 -21.32 -36.84 8.39
N LEU A 46 -20.87 -37.11 7.17
CA LEU A 46 -19.63 -36.52 6.63
C LEU A 46 -19.69 -35.00 6.55
N PHE A 47 -20.83 -34.44 6.14
CA PHE A 47 -21.06 -32.99 6.14
C PHE A 47 -20.80 -32.38 7.51
N LEU A 48 -21.34 -32.97 8.58
CA LEU A 48 -21.19 -32.45 9.93
C LEU A 48 -19.72 -32.43 10.35
N VAL A 49 -19.00 -33.53 10.12
CA VAL A 49 -17.57 -33.66 10.48
C VAL A 49 -16.71 -32.65 9.71
N ILE A 50 -16.89 -32.58 8.39
CA ILE A 50 -16.14 -31.66 7.52
C ILE A 50 -16.50 -30.22 7.87
N GLY A 51 -17.79 -29.92 8.04
CA GLY A 51 -18.30 -28.59 8.33
C GLY A 51 -17.74 -28.03 9.64
N ILE A 52 -17.76 -28.84 10.71
CA ILE A 52 -17.18 -28.47 12.00
C ILE A 52 -15.66 -28.25 11.86
N THR A 53 -14.97 -29.15 11.18
CA THR A 53 -13.52 -29.06 10.99
C THR A 53 -13.14 -27.79 10.23
N VAL A 54 -13.82 -27.50 9.12
CA VAL A 54 -13.60 -26.29 8.31
C VAL A 54 -13.91 -25.03 9.12
N PHE A 55 -15.00 -25.04 9.89
CA PHE A 55 -15.37 -23.90 10.73
C PHE A 55 -14.32 -23.61 11.82
N LEU A 56 -13.81 -24.64 12.50
CA LEU A 56 -12.76 -24.48 13.52
C LEU A 56 -11.45 -23.96 12.93
N ILE A 57 -11.05 -24.48 11.76
CA ILE A 57 -9.86 -24.01 11.04
C ILE A 57 -10.04 -22.55 10.64
N ALA A 58 -11.17 -22.19 10.04
CA ALA A 58 -11.49 -20.83 9.63
C ALA A 58 -11.49 -19.87 10.83
N GLY A 59 -12.09 -20.26 11.95
CA GLY A 59 -12.10 -19.48 13.20
C GLY A 59 -10.69 -19.23 13.73
N THR A 60 -9.83 -20.25 13.70
CA THR A 60 -8.43 -20.13 14.12
C THR A 60 -7.67 -19.17 13.21
N PHE A 61 -7.78 -19.32 11.88
CA PHE A 61 -7.14 -18.41 10.93
C PHE A 61 -7.65 -16.97 11.01
N ALA A 62 -8.92 -16.78 11.35
CA ALA A 62 -9.56 -15.48 11.44
C ALA A 62 -9.18 -14.72 12.74
N PHE A 63 -9.22 -15.39 13.89
CA PHE A 63 -9.12 -14.72 15.19
C PHE A 63 -7.79 -14.94 15.92
N LEU A 64 -7.06 -16.02 15.65
CA LEU A 64 -5.82 -16.28 16.34
C LEU A 64 -4.74 -15.28 15.91
N LYS A 65 -4.06 -14.71 16.90
CA LYS A 65 -2.87 -13.87 16.70
C LYS A 65 -1.71 -14.50 17.45
N VAL A 66 -0.58 -14.63 16.78
CA VAL A 66 0.66 -15.16 17.36
C VAL A 66 1.68 -14.03 17.38
N ASN A 67 2.17 -13.67 18.58
CA ASN A 67 3.12 -12.57 18.78
C ASN A 67 2.66 -11.25 18.14
N GLY A 68 1.37 -10.91 18.30
CA GLY A 68 0.77 -9.69 17.74
C GLY A 68 0.51 -9.73 16.23
N ARG A 69 0.92 -10.79 15.51
CA ARG A 69 0.71 -10.94 14.07
C ARG A 69 -0.47 -11.86 13.77
N PRO A 70 -1.20 -11.62 12.66
CA PRO A 70 -2.22 -12.55 12.18
C PRO A 70 -1.67 -13.97 11.93
N PHE A 71 -2.47 -15.00 12.22
CA PHE A 71 -2.06 -16.41 12.12
C PHE A 71 -1.58 -16.83 10.72
N HIS A 72 -2.12 -16.25 9.64
CA HIS A 72 -1.69 -16.59 8.28
C HIS A 72 -0.19 -16.31 8.05
N TYR A 73 0.38 -15.26 8.67
CA TYR A 73 1.82 -15.00 8.60
C TYR A 73 2.63 -16.05 9.37
N PHE A 74 2.12 -16.53 10.49
CA PHE A 74 2.75 -17.60 11.24
C PHE A 74 2.84 -18.88 10.39
N VAL A 75 1.75 -19.27 9.73
CA VAL A 75 1.73 -20.44 8.83
C VAL A 75 2.66 -20.25 7.64
N LEU A 76 2.65 -19.06 7.01
CA LEU A 76 3.58 -18.74 5.94
C LEU A 76 5.04 -18.85 6.38
N ASN A 77 5.38 -18.35 7.55
CA ASN A 77 6.73 -18.43 8.09
C ASN A 77 7.12 -19.87 8.44
N LEU A 78 6.18 -20.66 8.97
CA LEU A 78 6.38 -22.07 9.26
C LEU A 78 6.71 -22.84 7.97
N VAL A 79 5.90 -22.67 6.93
CA VAL A 79 6.12 -23.31 5.61
C VAL A 79 7.45 -22.86 5.00
N GLN A 80 7.77 -21.57 5.06
CA GLN A 80 9.06 -21.04 4.59
C GLN A 80 10.24 -21.63 5.36
N THR A 81 10.09 -21.84 6.67
CA THR A 81 11.15 -22.42 7.51
C THR A 81 11.42 -23.87 7.13
N PHE A 82 10.38 -24.67 6.90
CA PHE A 82 10.54 -26.05 6.43
C PHE A 82 11.16 -26.14 5.03
N ARG A 83 10.86 -25.17 4.16
CA ARG A 83 11.42 -25.15 2.79
C ARG A 83 12.87 -24.62 2.74
N LYS A 84 13.31 -23.85 3.74
CA LYS A 84 14.65 -23.27 3.75
C LYS A 84 15.69 -24.32 4.17
N PRO A 85 16.82 -24.44 3.44
CA PRO A 85 17.91 -25.30 3.87
C PRO A 85 18.52 -24.78 5.18
N SER A 86 18.84 -25.70 6.10
CA SER A 86 19.45 -25.37 7.40
C SER A 86 20.86 -24.76 7.27
N VAL A 87 21.54 -25.05 6.16
CA VAL A 87 22.88 -24.53 5.87
C VAL A 87 22.78 -23.09 5.41
N ARG A 88 23.21 -22.16 6.26
CA ARG A 88 23.43 -20.77 5.89
C ARG A 88 24.80 -20.64 5.24
N VAL A 89 24.83 -20.58 3.91
CA VAL A 89 26.05 -20.24 3.16
C VAL A 89 26.17 -18.72 3.13
N TRP A 90 27.31 -18.19 3.56
CA TRP A 90 27.63 -16.78 3.42
C TRP A 90 27.79 -16.45 1.93
N ASN A 91 26.92 -15.58 1.40
CA ASN A 91 27.02 -15.10 0.03
C ASN A 91 27.50 -13.63 0.07
N HIS A 92 28.75 -13.40 -0.35
CA HIS A 92 29.36 -12.07 -0.46
C HIS A 92 28.86 -11.28 -1.68
N GLN A 93 27.97 -11.85 -2.50
CA GLN A 93 27.31 -11.07 -3.54
C GLN A 93 26.36 -10.08 -2.86
N GLN A 94 26.72 -8.80 -2.97
CA GLN A 94 25.87 -7.69 -2.57
C GLN A 94 24.51 -7.93 -3.21
N ALA A 95 23.50 -8.21 -2.39
CA ALA A 95 22.15 -8.33 -2.89
C ALA A 95 21.81 -7.00 -3.57
N SER A 96 21.70 -7.03 -4.90
CA SER A 96 21.24 -5.92 -5.71
C SER A 96 19.76 -5.69 -5.40
N PHE A 97 19.49 -5.09 -4.24
CA PHE A 97 18.16 -4.62 -3.84
C PHE A 97 17.66 -3.48 -4.75
N GLU A 98 18.50 -2.99 -5.66
CA GLU A 98 18.21 -1.87 -6.56
C GLU A 98 17.24 -2.21 -7.70
N GLU A 99 16.95 -3.49 -7.99
CA GLU A 99 16.19 -3.81 -9.20
C GLU A 99 14.66 -3.76 -9.04
N LYS A 100 14.13 -3.63 -7.81
CA LYS A 100 12.67 -3.58 -7.56
C LYS A 100 12.07 -2.18 -7.45
N GLU A 101 12.88 -1.12 -7.47
CA GLU A 101 12.39 0.27 -7.39
C GLU A 101 12.46 1.04 -8.72
N LYS A 102 12.68 0.38 -9.86
CA LYS A 102 12.27 0.96 -11.15
C LYS A 102 10.76 0.83 -11.37
N LYS A 103 9.96 1.27 -10.40
CA LYS A 103 8.64 1.78 -10.75
C LYS A 103 8.90 3.14 -11.36
N GLU A 104 8.74 3.22 -12.67
CA GLU A 104 8.71 4.49 -13.39
C GLU A 104 7.75 5.43 -12.66
N PHE A 105 8.30 6.35 -11.87
CA PHE A 105 7.60 7.57 -11.55
C PHE A 105 7.45 8.28 -12.89
N LYS A 106 6.30 8.06 -13.54
CA LYS A 106 5.83 8.95 -14.60
C LYS A 106 5.60 10.28 -13.92
N PHE A 107 6.63 11.13 -13.92
CA PHE A 107 6.41 12.56 -13.83
C PHE A 107 5.45 12.88 -14.97
N GLU A 108 4.21 13.22 -14.66
CA GLU A 108 3.40 13.98 -15.60
C GLU A 108 4.20 15.25 -15.84
N GLU A 109 4.88 15.31 -16.97
CA GLU A 109 5.40 16.55 -17.51
C GLU A 109 4.18 17.45 -17.71
N VAL A 110 3.89 18.27 -16.72
CA VAL A 110 3.05 19.44 -16.91
C VAL A 110 3.83 20.29 -17.91
N VAL A 111 3.52 20.10 -19.19
CA VAL A 111 4.00 20.96 -20.27
C VAL A 111 3.37 22.32 -20.02
N VAL A 112 4.04 23.13 -19.19
CA VAL A 112 3.76 24.56 -19.09
C VAL A 112 4.25 25.15 -20.40
N ASN A 113 3.40 25.08 -21.43
CA ASN A 113 3.62 25.77 -22.68
C ASN A 113 3.30 27.26 -22.45
N LYS A 114 4.06 27.91 -21.56
CA LYS A 114 4.08 29.37 -21.51
C LYS A 114 4.90 29.77 -22.74
N LYS A 115 4.22 30.09 -23.84
CA LYS A 115 4.86 30.74 -24.99
C LYS A 115 5.59 31.97 -24.46
N LEU A 116 6.91 31.88 -24.35
CA LEU A 116 7.75 32.98 -23.91
C LEU A 116 7.78 33.97 -25.07
N ASN A 117 7.14 35.12 -24.88
CA ASN A 117 7.14 36.20 -25.86
C ASN A 117 8.49 36.93 -25.77
N GLU A 118 9.01 37.39 -26.90
CA GLU A 118 10.32 38.07 -26.95
C GLU A 118 10.39 39.27 -26.00
N ALA A 119 9.25 39.96 -25.82
CA ALA A 119 9.09 41.03 -24.85
C ALA A 119 9.33 40.61 -23.39
N THR A 120 8.89 39.41 -22.99
CA THR A 120 9.07 38.91 -21.61
C THR A 120 10.52 38.51 -21.36
N LEU A 121 11.23 38.02 -22.38
CA LEU A 121 12.66 37.71 -22.29
C LEU A 121 13.53 38.97 -22.22
N ALA A 122 13.18 40.00 -22.98
CA ALA A 122 13.86 41.30 -22.92
C ALA A 122 13.67 41.96 -21.54
N GLU A 123 12.48 41.88 -20.97
CA GLU A 123 12.17 42.41 -19.64
C GLU A 123 12.98 41.68 -18.54
N LEU A 124 13.05 40.35 -18.60
CA LEU A 124 13.88 39.54 -17.69
C LEU A 124 15.38 39.87 -17.82
N SER A 125 15.87 40.04 -19.05
CA SER A 125 17.26 40.44 -19.31
C SER A 125 17.57 41.80 -18.69
N LEU A 126 16.65 42.76 -18.82
CA LEU A 126 16.82 44.11 -18.29
C LEU A 126 16.81 44.14 -16.75
N ILE A 127 15.97 43.31 -16.11
CA ILE A 127 15.92 43.19 -14.65
C ILE A 127 17.24 42.62 -14.11
N ILE A 128 17.80 41.62 -14.79
CA ILE A 128 19.08 41.00 -14.42
C ILE A 128 20.24 41.99 -14.58
N ASP A 129 20.32 42.67 -15.72
CA ASP A 129 21.42 43.59 -16.04
C ASP A 129 21.42 44.82 -15.11
N THR A 130 20.23 45.27 -14.71
CA THR A 130 20.07 46.41 -13.77
C THR A 130 20.14 46.02 -12.29
N LYS A 131 20.47 44.76 -11.98
CA LYS A 131 20.52 44.21 -10.60
C LYS A 131 19.26 44.54 -9.79
N GLY A 132 18.09 44.47 -10.42
CA GLY A 132 16.81 44.72 -9.77
C GLY A 132 16.48 46.19 -9.48
N LYS A 133 17.22 47.14 -10.06
CA LYS A 133 16.80 48.56 -10.04
C LYS A 133 15.59 48.81 -10.94
N TYR A 134 15.47 48.07 -12.03
CA TYR A 134 14.28 48.09 -12.87
C TYR A 134 13.23 47.10 -12.32
N LYS A 135 12.02 47.59 -12.08
CA LYS A 135 10.85 46.79 -11.71
C LYS A 135 9.88 46.91 -12.87
N GLY A 136 9.78 45.88 -13.68
CA GLY A 136 8.97 45.85 -14.90
C GLY A 136 7.50 46.23 -14.68
N GLU A 137 6.84 46.68 -15.75
CA GLU A 137 5.49 47.24 -15.71
C GLU A 137 4.40 46.16 -15.50
N ASN A 138 4.69 44.91 -15.90
CA ASN A 138 3.73 43.81 -15.91
C ASN A 138 3.59 43.07 -14.58
N GLY A 139 4.54 43.24 -13.64
CA GLY A 139 4.49 42.59 -12.33
C GLY A 139 3.32 43.04 -11.44
N ASN A 140 2.61 44.11 -11.82
CA ASN A 140 1.47 44.64 -11.05
C ASN A 140 0.11 44.04 -11.45
N GLN A 141 0.04 43.30 -12.57
CA GLN A 141 -1.21 42.64 -12.99
C GLN A 141 -1.34 41.22 -12.40
N ASP A 142 -0.21 40.52 -12.21
CA ASP A 142 -0.21 39.17 -11.63
C ASP A 142 -0.47 39.18 -10.11
N ILE A 143 -0.27 40.30 -9.42
CA ILE A 143 -0.54 40.44 -7.98
C ILE A 143 -2.03 40.73 -7.71
N LYS A 144 -2.80 41.18 -8.71
CA LYS A 144 -4.25 41.45 -8.55
C LYS A 144 -5.14 40.22 -8.72
N ASN A 145 -4.62 39.13 -9.27
CA ASN A 145 -5.37 37.89 -9.52
C ASN A 145 -4.92 36.72 -8.61
N LEU A 146 -4.35 37.04 -7.44
CA LEU A 146 -4.09 36.12 -6.34
C LEU A 146 -5.00 36.44 -5.16
#